data_AF-A0A1H7NAG5-F1
#
_entry.id   AF-A0A1H7NAG5-F1
#
_cell.length_a   1.000
_cell.length_b   1.000
_cell.length_c   1.000
_cell.angle_alpha   90.00
_cell.angle_beta   90.00
_cell.angle_gamma   90.00
#
_symmetry.space_group_name_H-M   'P 1'
#
loop_
_entity.id
_entity.type
_entity.pdbx_description
1 polymer ?
#
loop_
_entity_poly.entity_id
_entity_poly.type
_entity_poly.pdbx_seq_one_letter_code
_entity_poly.pdbx_strand_id
1 'polypeptide(L)'
;MQAYVLPIFIAISVCLLLASFLTIPWAVYQYRKHGYFSFWRTLLILSFIFYGLSAFFLVIFPLPSARNNCASMDPGTILIQYRPFQFIRDIQRESGFHWTNPSSYLHLLTTRAFYQMFF
;
A
#
# COMPACT_ATOMS: atom_id res chain seq x y z
N MET A 1 -6.67 -17.79 7.78
CA MET A 1 -8.00 -17.36 7.25
C MET A 1 -8.60 -16.19 8.05
N GLN A 2 -8.66 -16.23 9.39
CA GLN A 2 -9.26 -15.15 10.21
C GLN A 2 -8.50 -13.81 10.21
N ALA A 3 -7.18 -13.83 9.92
CA ALA A 3 -6.34 -12.63 9.96
C ALA A 3 -6.78 -11.51 9.00
N TYR A 4 -7.53 -11.82 7.93
CA TYR A 4 -8.01 -10.85 6.94
C TYR A 4 -9.44 -10.37 7.20
N VAL A 5 -10.25 -11.16 7.91
CA VAL A 5 -11.66 -10.84 8.15
C VAL A 5 -11.79 -9.68 9.14
N LEU A 6 -10.94 -9.65 10.16
CA LEU A 6 -10.96 -8.63 11.20
C LEU A 6 -10.58 -7.22 10.67
N PRO A 7 -9.50 -7.03 9.88
CA PRO A 7 -9.20 -5.75 9.24
C PRO A 7 -10.30 -5.26 8.30
N ILE A 8 -10.88 -6.15 7.49
CA ILE A 8 -11.96 -5.78 6.56
C ILE A 8 -13.19 -5.27 7.32
N PHE A 9 -13.58 -5.97 8.39
CA PHE A 9 -14.71 -5.56 9.21
C PHE A 9 -14.47 -4.21 9.89
N ILE A 10 -13.28 -4.00 10.45
CA ILE A 10 -12.88 -2.74 11.07
C ILE A 10 -12.91 -1.61 10.02
N ALA A 11 -12.35 -1.83 8.83
CA ALA A 11 -12.32 -0.83 7.76
C ALA A 11 -13.74 -0.42 7.33
N ILE A 12 -14.65 -1.39 7.14
CA ILE A 12 -16.05 -1.11 6.79
C ILE A 12 -16.75 -0.34 7.91
N SER A 13 -16.57 -0.76 9.16
CA SER A 13 -17.21 -0.12 10.32
C SER A 13 -16.72 1.31 10.53
N VAL A 14 -15.41 1.53 10.46
CA VAL A 14 -14.78 2.87 10.58
C VAL A 14 -15.20 3.77 9.41
N CYS A 15 -15.25 3.25 8.18
CA CYS A 15 -15.68 4.00 7.02
C CYS A 15 -17.14 4.50 7.16
N LEU A 16 -18.06 3.63 7.57
CA LEU A 16 -19.46 4.00 7.82
C LEU A 16 -19.62 5.03 8.94
N LEU A 17 -18.86 4.88 10.03
CA LEU A 17 -18.86 5.82 11.15
C LEU A 17 -18.38 7.21 10.71
N LEU A 18 -17.23 7.29 10.02
CA LEU A 18 -16.71 8.55 9.50
C LEU A 18 -17.65 9.19 8.48
N ALA A 19 -18.18 8.41 7.53
CA ALA A 19 -19.10 8.91 6.51
C ALA A 19 -20.35 9.52 7.15
N SER A 20 -20.91 8.86 8.17
CA SER A 20 -22.04 9.38 8.93
C SER A 20 -21.67 10.64 9.70
N PHE A 21 -20.52 10.65 10.40
CA PHE A 21 -20.05 11.80 11.18
C PHE A 21 -19.81 13.05 10.32
N LEU A 22 -19.31 12.89 9.09
CA LEU A 22 -19.12 14.01 8.15
C LEU A 22 -20.44 14.46 7.51
N THR A 23 -21.37 13.54 7.26
CA THR A 23 -22.64 13.85 6.59
C THR A 23 -23.65 14.53 7.52
N ILE A 24 -23.68 14.16 8.80
CA ILE A 24 -24.60 14.74 9.81
C ILE A 24 -24.51 16.28 9.89
N PRO A 25 -23.34 16.92 10.09
CA PRO A 25 -23.28 18.38 10.20
C PRO A 25 -23.71 19.07 8.90
N TRP A 26 -23.38 18.49 7.75
CA TRP A 26 -23.84 19.01 6.45
C TRP A 26 -25.36 18.92 6.32
N ALA A 27 -25.96 17.79 6.71
CA ALA A 27 -27.40 17.57 6.69
C ALA A 27 -28.14 18.53 7.64
N VAL A 28 -27.61 18.75 8.85
CA VAL A 28 -28.15 19.71 9.83
C VAL A 28 -28.09 21.14 9.29
N TYR A 29 -26.98 21.54 8.69
CA TYR A 29 -26.84 22.86 8.07
C TYR A 29 -27.85 23.07 6.93
N GLN A 30 -27.96 22.07 6.05
CA GLN A 30 -28.89 22.13 4.91
C GLN A 30 -30.34 22.23 5.39
N TYR A 31 -30.71 21.47 6.42
CA TYR A 31 -32.03 21.52 7.05
C TYR A 31 -32.32 22.91 7.64
N ARG A 32 -31.39 23.48 8.42
CA ARG A 32 -31.56 24.81 9.03
C ARG A 32 -31.69 25.94 8.00
N LYS A 33 -30.94 25.86 6.90
CA LYS A 33 -30.92 26.92 5.88
C LYS A 33 -32.12 26.88 4.94
N HIS A 34 -32.57 25.70 4.54
CA HIS A 34 -33.59 25.55 3.49
C HIS A 34 -34.97 25.19 4.05
N GLY A 35 -35.08 24.79 5.32
CA GLY A 35 -36.35 24.42 5.96
C GLY A 35 -36.96 23.10 5.48
N TYR A 36 -36.36 22.45 4.48
CA TYR A 36 -36.76 21.12 3.99
C TYR A 36 -35.56 20.15 3.98
N PHE A 37 -35.85 18.88 4.28
CA PHE A 37 -34.88 17.80 4.20
C PHE A 37 -34.99 17.12 2.84
N SER A 38 -34.01 17.33 1.95
CA SER A 38 -33.94 16.63 0.67
C SER A 38 -33.25 15.27 0.85
N PHE A 39 -34.04 14.21 1.00
CA PHE A 39 -33.53 12.85 1.17
C PHE A 39 -32.54 12.45 0.06
N TRP A 40 -32.87 12.74 -1.21
CA TRP A 40 -32.03 12.43 -2.36
C TRP A 40 -30.68 13.15 -2.34
N ARG A 41 -30.64 14.43 -1.98
CA ARG A 41 -29.37 15.19 -1.91
C ARG A 41 -28.48 14.68 -0.78
N THR A 42 -29.07 14.40 0.38
CA THR A 42 -28.35 13.85 1.53
C THR A 42 -27.80 12.46 1.21
N LEU A 43 -28.58 11.61 0.54
CA LEU A 43 -28.15 10.28 0.12
C LEU A 43 -26.99 10.35 -0.89
N LEU A 44 -27.07 11.24 -1.87
CA LEU A 44 -25.99 11.43 -2.86
C LEU A 44 -24.68 11.85 -2.18
N ILE A 45 -24.74 12.79 -1.24
CA ILE A 45 -23.57 13.27 -0.50
C ILE A 45 -23.01 12.20 0.44
N LEU A 46 -23.89 11.46 1.12
CA LEU A 46 -23.51 10.31 1.93
C LEU A 46 -22.74 9.28 1.09
N SER A 47 -23.28 8.90 -0.08
CA SER A 47 -22.63 7.95 -0.99
C SER A 47 -21.31 8.48 -1.52
N PHE A 48 -21.23 9.78 -1.84
CA PHE A 48 -19.99 10.41 -2.31
C PHE A 48 -18.89 10.38 -1.24
N ILE A 49 -19.21 10.77 0.00
CA ILE A 49 -18.27 10.77 1.12
C ILE A 49 -17.84 9.33 1.44
N PHE A 50 -18.80 8.40 1.50
CA PHE A 50 -18.53 6.97 1.74
C PHE A 50 -17.61 6.37 0.68
N TYR A 51 -17.86 6.68 -0.60
CA TYR A 51 -17.01 6.24 -1.71
C TYR A 51 -15.59 6.80 -1.59
N GLY A 52 -15.44 8.10 -1.31
CA GLY A 52 -14.14 8.75 -1.14
C GLY A 52 -13.33 8.17 0.02
N LEU A 53 -13.97 7.94 1.17
CA LEU A 53 -13.35 7.25 2.31
C LEU A 53 -12.91 5.83 1.94
N SER A 54 -13.78 5.06 1.28
CA SER A 54 -13.47 3.69 0.86
C SER A 54 -12.27 3.65 -0.08
N ALA A 55 -12.23 4.54 -1.09
CA ALA A 55 -11.10 4.66 -2.00
C ALA A 55 -9.80 5.05 -1.27
N PHE A 56 -9.88 6.00 -0.33
CA PHE A 56 -8.73 6.41 0.48
C PHE A 56 -8.17 5.23 1.31
N PHE A 57 -9.04 4.49 2.00
CA PHE A 57 -8.61 3.35 2.81
C PHE A 57 -8.03 2.21 1.97
N LEU A 58 -8.59 1.95 0.78
CA LEU A 58 -8.12 0.87 -0.09
C LEU A 58 -6.81 1.21 -0.82
N VAL A 59 -6.62 2.47 -1.22
CA VAL A 59 -5.48 2.87 -2.06
C VAL A 59 -4.31 3.41 -1.25
N ILE A 60 -4.58 4.32 -0.30
CA ILE A 60 -3.53 5.05 0.44
C ILE A 60 -3.22 4.35 1.75
N PHE A 61 -4.22 3.75 2.38
CA PHE A 61 -4.08 3.10 3.68
C PHE A 61 -3.89 1.57 3.70
N PRO A 62 -3.52 0.82 2.63
CA PRO A 62 -3.06 -0.54 2.81
C PRO A 62 -1.70 -0.50 3.53
N LEU A 63 -1.76 -0.36 4.85
CA LEU A 63 -0.60 -0.43 5.71
C LEU A 63 -0.01 -1.82 5.52
N PRO A 64 1.26 -1.94 5.12
CA PRO A 64 1.90 -3.24 5.00
C PRO A 64 1.77 -3.96 6.35
N SER A 65 1.18 -5.15 6.33
CA SER A 65 0.93 -5.97 7.53
C SER A 65 2.21 -6.28 8.30
N ALA A 66 3.35 -6.23 7.61
CA ALA A 66 4.67 -6.31 8.17
C ALA A 66 5.36 -4.94 8.11
N ARG A 67 5.46 -4.25 9.26
CA ARG A 67 6.49 -3.22 9.45
C ARG A 67 7.90 -3.84 9.51
N ASN A 68 7.97 -5.14 9.81
CA ASN A 68 9.20 -5.92 9.86
C ASN A 68 9.30 -6.87 8.67
N ASN A 69 10.08 -6.49 7.66
CA ASN A 69 10.68 -7.42 6.71
C ASN A 69 11.65 -8.43 7.39
N CYS A 70 11.88 -8.27 8.70
CA CYS A 70 12.86 -8.98 9.51
C CYS A 70 12.22 -9.96 10.51
N ALA A 71 10.92 -10.26 10.43
CA ALA A 71 10.22 -11.06 11.44
C ALA A 71 10.77 -12.51 11.59
N SER A 72 11.59 -12.96 10.63
CA SER A 72 12.25 -14.27 10.63
C SER A 72 13.76 -14.20 10.90
N MET A 73 14.29 -13.03 11.26
CA MET A 73 15.73 -12.79 11.40
C MET A 73 16.08 -12.45 12.87
N ASP A 74 17.19 -13.00 13.35
CA ASP A 74 17.65 -12.77 14.73
C ASP A 74 17.87 -11.27 15.00
N PRO A 75 17.48 -10.77 16.18
CA PRO A 75 17.67 -9.38 16.57
C PRO A 75 19.18 -9.08 16.64
N GLY A 76 19.68 -8.36 15.64
CA GLY A 76 21.11 -8.06 15.48
C GLY A 76 21.67 -8.34 14.08
N THR A 77 20.87 -8.93 13.18
CA THR A 77 21.29 -9.16 11.79
C THR A 77 21.44 -7.84 11.06
N ILE A 78 22.67 -7.47 10.73
CA ILE A 78 22.96 -6.24 10.00
C ILE A 78 22.65 -6.46 8.52
N LEU A 79 21.49 -5.98 8.07
CA LEU A 79 21.03 -6.04 6.67
C LEU A 79 21.71 -5.01 5.76
N ILE A 80 22.70 -4.28 6.28
CA ILE A 80 23.40 -3.22 5.57
C ILE A 80 24.65 -3.81 4.91
N GLN A 81 24.70 -3.69 3.59
CA GLN A 81 25.85 -4.07 2.79
C GLN A 81 26.97 -3.03 2.95
N TYR A 82 27.91 -3.23 3.88
CA TYR A 82 29.05 -2.31 4.10
C TYR A 82 30.15 -2.36 3.02
N ARG A 83 30.12 -3.37 2.16
CA ARG A 83 31.14 -3.50 1.11
C ARG A 83 30.69 -2.75 -0.15
N PRO A 84 31.41 -1.70 -0.58
CA PRO A 84 31.11 -1.03 -1.83
C PRO A 84 31.28 -2.02 -3.00
N PHE A 85 30.45 -1.87 -4.03
CA PHE A 85 30.47 -2.69 -5.25
C PHE A 85 30.20 -4.20 -5.07
N GLN A 86 29.63 -4.63 -3.93
CA GLN A 86 29.20 -6.01 -3.74
C GLN A 86 28.25 -6.48 -4.86
N PHE A 87 27.38 -5.60 -5.34
CA PHE A 87 26.40 -5.91 -6.39
C PHE A 87 27.04 -6.49 -7.66
N ILE A 88 28.25 -6.05 -8.03
CA ILE A 88 28.96 -6.57 -9.22
C ILE A 88 29.30 -8.05 -9.03
N ARG A 89 29.75 -8.40 -7.82
CA ARG A 89 30.09 -9.78 -7.46
C ARG A 89 28.85 -10.66 -7.39
N ASP A 90 27.73 -10.11 -6.93
CA ASP A 90 26.48 -10.84 -6.81
C ASP A 90 25.85 -11.09 -8.19
N ILE A 91 25.89 -10.09 -9.09
CA ILE A 91 25.53 -10.24 -10.51
C ILE A 91 26.40 -11.32 -11.17
N GLN A 92 27.73 -11.25 -11.01
CA GLN A 92 28.64 -12.24 -11.60
C GLN A 92 28.35 -13.67 -11.09
N ARG A 93 27.97 -13.81 -9.82
CA ARG A 93 27.63 -15.09 -9.20
C ARG A 93 26.28 -15.65 -9.68
N GLU A 94 25.26 -14.81 -9.81
CA GLU A 94 23.90 -15.25 -10.18
C GLU A 94 23.71 -15.41 -11.69
N SER A 95 24.33 -14.56 -12.50
CA SER A 95 24.10 -14.53 -13.95
C SER A 95 25.10 -15.37 -14.75
N GLY A 96 26.18 -15.88 -14.13
CA GLY A 96 27.26 -16.59 -14.83
C GLY A 96 27.93 -15.73 -15.90
N PHE A 97 28.03 -14.43 -15.67
CA PHE A 97 28.52 -13.47 -16.65
C PHE A 97 30.02 -13.67 -16.95
N HIS A 98 30.33 -13.86 -18.23
CA HIS A 98 31.70 -13.94 -18.74
C HIS A 98 31.96 -12.76 -19.68
N TRP A 99 32.96 -11.93 -19.35
CA TRP A 99 33.36 -10.77 -20.15
C TRP A 99 33.69 -11.09 -21.61
N THR A 100 34.13 -12.32 -21.88
CA THR A 100 34.54 -12.83 -23.18
C THR A 100 33.39 -13.32 -24.05
N ASN A 101 32.18 -13.52 -23.51
CA ASN A 101 31.04 -14.01 -24.28
C ASN A 101 29.90 -12.97 -24.36
N PRO A 102 29.70 -12.32 -25.52
CA PRO A 102 28.68 -11.26 -25.67
C PRO A 102 27.24 -11.76 -25.52
N SER A 103 26.97 -13.06 -25.67
CA SER A 103 25.61 -13.62 -25.50
C SER A 103 25.15 -13.64 -24.04
N SER A 104 26.08 -13.64 -23.08
CA SER A 104 25.78 -13.66 -21.64
C SER A 104 25.28 -12.32 -21.10
N TYR A 105 25.39 -11.21 -21.86
CA TYR A 105 24.94 -9.88 -21.43
C TYR A 105 23.42 -9.77 -21.36
N LEU A 106 22.68 -10.52 -22.19
CA LEU A 106 21.22 -10.54 -22.14
C LEU A 106 20.68 -11.16 -20.85
N HIS A 107 21.40 -12.16 -20.31
CA HIS A 107 21.03 -12.79 -19.04
C HIS A 107 21.24 -11.86 -17.83
N LEU A 108 22.13 -10.87 -17.95
CA LEU A 108 22.42 -9.90 -16.91
C LEU A 108 21.17 -9.06 -16.56
N LEU A 109 20.41 -8.65 -17.56
CA LEU A 109 19.19 -7.84 -17.40
C LEU A 109 18.04 -8.58 -16.71
N THR A 110 18.05 -9.92 -16.73
CA THR A 110 17.00 -10.77 -16.15
C THR A 110 17.34 -11.20 -14.71
N THR A 111 18.53 -10.86 -14.22
CA THR A 111 19.02 -11.35 -12.93
C THR A 111 18.45 -10.53 -11.77
N ARG A 112 18.14 -11.18 -10.64
CA ARG A 112 17.55 -10.50 -9.46
C ARG A 112 18.46 -9.40 -8.91
N ALA A 113 19.76 -9.68 -8.82
CA ALA A 113 20.75 -8.69 -8.39
C ALA A 113 20.78 -7.41 -9.24
N PHE A 114 20.42 -7.48 -10.53
CA PHE A 114 20.32 -6.31 -11.40
C PHE A 114 19.09 -5.46 -11.03
N TYR A 115 17.94 -6.10 -10.84
CA TYR A 115 16.72 -5.39 -10.45
C TYR A 115 16.81 -4.74 -9.06
N GLN A 116 17.47 -5.38 -8.11
CA GLN A 116 17.68 -4.83 -6.75
C GLN A 116 18.52 -3.55 -6.74
N MET A 117 19.34 -3.32 -7.77
CA MET A 117 20.12 -2.09 -7.92
C MET A 117 19.31 -1.00 -8.64
N PHE A 118 18.42 -1.38 -9.54
CA PHE A 118 17.67 -0.44 -10.37
C PHE A 118 16.38 0.09 -9.71
N PHE A 119 15.77 -0.66 -8.78
CA PHE A 119 14.50 -0.36 -8.13
C PHE A 119 14.60 -0.46 -6.60
#